data_AF-A0A2N4XGP0-F1
#
_entry.id   AF-A0A2N4XGP0-F1
#
_cell.length_a   1.000
_cell.length_b   1.000
_cell.length_c   1.000
_cell.angle_alpha   90.00
_cell.angle_beta   90.00
_cell.angle_gamma   90.00
#
_symmetry.space_group_name_H-M   'P 1'
#
loop_
_entity.id
_entity.type
_entity.pdbx_description
1 polymer ?
#
loop_
_entity_poly.entity_id
_entity_poly.type
_entity_poly.pdbx_seq_one_letter_code
_entity_poly.pdbx_strand_id
1 'polypeptide(L)'
;MKTCSLIANICMLVILIPAAFGAIMSPYVFNAGTSQSAWLIFGTLVALPILIVSTQVVSWIAFVKRNYDFAFKVSLVPMVDILIMVFLFTVSYELK
;
A
#
# COMPACT_ATOMS: atom_id res chain seq x y z
N MET A 1 -6.04 -20.15 -10.21
CA MET A 1 -6.17 -18.68 -10.05
C MET A 1 -7.08 -18.25 -8.92
N LYS A 2 -8.27 -18.85 -8.72
CA LYS A 2 -9.19 -18.45 -7.62
C LYS A 2 -8.52 -18.44 -6.24
N THR A 3 -7.87 -19.55 -5.88
CA THR A 3 -7.18 -19.71 -4.59
C THR A 3 -6.03 -18.70 -4.44
N CYS A 4 -5.25 -18.47 -5.49
CA CYS A 4 -4.15 -17.48 -5.49
C CYS A 4 -4.67 -16.04 -5.28
N SER A 5 -5.77 -15.67 -5.93
CA SER A 5 -6.41 -14.35 -5.75
C SER A 5 -6.95 -14.18 -4.34
N LEU A 6 -7.55 -15.24 -3.76
CA LEU A 6 -8.03 -15.23 -2.38
C LEU A 6 -6.87 -15.05 -1.39
N ILE A 7 -5.80 -15.83 -1.55
CA ILE A 7 -4.60 -15.73 -0.70
C ILE A 7 -4.00 -14.32 -0.79
N ALA A 8 -3.85 -13.78 -2.00
CA ALA A 8 -3.32 -12.43 -2.19
C ALA A 8 -4.15 -11.36 -1.49
N ASN A 9 -5.49 -11.44 -1.56
CA ASN A 9 -6.36 -10.49 -0.86
C ASN A 9 -6.21 -10.60 0.68
N ILE A 10 -6.17 -11.82 1.21
CA ILE A 10 -5.98 -12.05 2.65
C ILE A 10 -4.62 -11.50 3.11
N CYS A 11 -3.54 -11.81 2.40
CA CYS A 11 -2.21 -11.31 2.72
C CYS A 11 -2.16 -9.77 2.73
N MET A 12 -2.76 -9.12 1.74
CA MET A 12 -2.80 -7.65 1.68
C MET A 12 -3.60 -7.03 2.83
N LEU A 13 -4.71 -7.64 3.23
CA LEU A 13 -5.47 -7.21 4.41
C LEU A 13 -4.68 -7.36 5.70
N VAL A 14 -3.85 -8.40 5.83
CA VAL A 14 -2.96 -8.56 6.99
C VAL A 14 -1.88 -7.47 7.01
N ILE A 15 -1.30 -7.12 5.85
CA ILE A 15 -0.30 -6.06 5.71
C ILE A 15 -0.88 -4.66 5.98
N LEU A 16 -2.19 -4.47 5.76
CA LEU A 16 -2.86 -3.21 6.07
C LEU A 16 -2.73 -2.82 7.55
N ILE A 17 -2.70 -3.81 8.46
CA ILE A 17 -2.61 -3.57 9.91
C ILE A 17 -1.31 -2.83 10.26
N PRO A 18 -0.10 -3.38 10.03
CA PRO A 18 1.14 -2.68 10.32
C PRO A 18 1.29 -1.39 9.51
N ALA A 19 0.77 -1.32 8.28
CA ALA A 19 0.79 -0.08 7.48
C ALA A 19 -0.03 1.05 8.13
N ALA A 20 -1.24 0.74 8.60
CA ALA A 20 -2.10 1.70 9.29
C ALA A 20 -1.50 2.12 10.64
N PHE A 21 -0.94 1.19 11.41
CA PHE A 21 -0.22 1.50 12.64
C PHE A 21 1.00 2.38 12.38
N GLY A 22 1.78 2.12 11.33
CA GLY A 22 2.91 2.96 10.95
C GLY A 22 2.51 4.39 10.57
N ALA A 23 1.37 4.54 9.87
CA ALA A 23 0.83 5.86 9.54
C ALA A 23 0.36 6.62 10.79
N ILE A 24 -0.40 5.97 11.68
CA ILE A 24 -0.93 6.63 12.88
C ILE A 24 0.17 6.86 13.92
N MET A 25 1.09 5.93 14.15
CA MET A 25 2.15 6.11 15.16
C MET A 25 3.30 7.00 14.68
N SER A 26 3.24 7.51 13.45
CA SER A 26 4.30 8.37 12.92
C SER A 26 4.29 9.74 13.62
N PRO A 27 5.41 10.15 14.26
CA PRO A 27 5.51 11.44 14.93
C PRO A 27 5.40 12.61 13.94
N TYR A 28 5.64 12.38 12.64
CA TYR A 28 5.50 13.38 11.59
C TYR A 28 4.05 13.76 11.29
N VAL A 29 3.10 12.88 11.59
CA VAL A 29 1.66 13.16 11.40
C VAL A 29 1.15 14.14 12.45
N PHE A 30 1.64 14.02 13.69
CA PHE A 30 1.09 14.73 14.83
C PHE A 30 1.96 15.87 15.35
N ASN A 31 3.24 15.89 15.00
CA ASN A 31 4.22 16.81 15.60
C ASN A 31 4.91 17.73 14.59
N ALA A 32 4.56 17.62 13.31
CA ALA A 32 5.15 18.46 12.30
C ALA A 32 4.36 19.77 12.20
N GLY A 33 4.86 20.82 12.87
CA GLY A 33 4.40 22.20 12.65
C GLY A 33 4.30 22.47 11.15
N THR A 34 3.25 23.19 10.75
CA THR A 34 2.64 23.39 9.42
C THR A 34 3.60 23.70 8.26
N SER A 35 4.57 22.83 8.00
CA SER A 35 5.53 22.95 6.93
C SER A 35 5.07 22.13 5.73
N GLN A 36 5.38 22.60 4.53
CA GLN A 36 5.00 21.90 3.30
C GLN A 36 5.62 20.49 3.21
N SER A 37 6.83 20.32 3.75
CA SER A 37 7.51 19.02 3.83
C SER A 37 6.79 18.02 4.75
N ALA A 38 6.17 18.49 5.83
CA ALA A 38 5.39 17.66 6.73
C ALA A 38 4.17 17.03 6.04
N TRP A 39 3.45 17.84 5.26
CA TRP A 39 2.27 17.38 4.50
C TRP A 39 2.63 16.36 3.42
N LEU A 40 3.80 16.50 2.79
CA LEU A 40 4.30 15.51 1.84
C LEU A 40 4.62 14.18 2.53
N ILE A 41 5.27 14.20 3.69
CA ILE A 41 5.58 12.99 4.48
C ILE A 41 4.29 12.34 5.02
N PHE A 42 3.32 13.13 5.48
CA PHE A 42 2.01 12.65 5.88
C PHE A 42 1.30 11.96 4.69
N GLY A 43 1.29 12.60 3.53
CA GLY A 43 0.71 12.06 2.31
C GLY A 43 1.29 10.71 1.93
N THR A 44 2.62 10.55 1.98
CA THR A 44 3.27 9.27 1.67
C THR A 44 2.98 8.18 2.70
N LEU A 45 2.87 8.51 3.98
CA LEU A 45 2.51 7.55 5.04
C LEU A 45 1.09 7.03 4.91
N VAL A 46 0.13 7.88 4.54
CA VAL A 46 -1.28 7.51 4.42
C VAL A 46 -1.61 6.93 3.03
N ALA A 47 -0.80 7.22 2.01
CA ALA A 47 -0.98 6.71 0.65
C ALA A 47 -1.01 5.19 0.59
N LEU A 48 -0.10 4.49 1.28
CA LEU A 48 -0.01 3.03 1.21
C LEU A 48 -1.26 2.34 1.82
N PRO A 49 -1.74 2.70 3.03
CA PRO A 49 -3.03 2.20 3.53
C PRO A 49 -4.20 2.46 2.58
N ILE A 50 -4.30 3.67 2.02
CA ILE A 50 -5.38 4.02 1.07
C ILE A 50 -5.28 3.17 -0.21
N LEU A 51 -4.07 2.96 -0.72
CA LEU A 51 -3.81 2.15 -1.91
C LEU A 51 -4.20 0.68 -1.66
N ILE A 52 -3.83 0.12 -0.50
CA ILE A 52 -4.22 -1.24 -0.13
C ILE A 52 -5.75 -1.33 -0.07
N VAL A 53 -6.44 -0.44 0.63
CA VAL A 53 -7.91 -0.50 0.75
C VAL A 53 -8.60 -0.37 -0.61
N SER A 54 -8.22 0.62 -1.42
CA SER A 54 -8.84 0.85 -2.73
C SER A 54 -8.62 -0.33 -3.69
N THR A 55 -7.41 -0.87 -3.75
CA THR A 55 -7.10 -2.06 -4.58
C THR A 55 -7.81 -3.31 -4.09
N GLN A 56 -7.98 -3.50 -2.77
CA GLN A 56 -8.75 -4.61 -2.22
C GLN A 56 -10.23 -4.53 -2.61
N VAL A 57 -10.85 -3.35 -2.55
CA VAL A 57 -12.25 -3.16 -2.99
C VAL A 57 -12.40 -3.52 -4.46
N VAL A 58 -11.53 -3.02 -5.34
CA VAL A 58 -11.57 -3.31 -6.78
C VAL A 58 -11.32 -4.78 -7.06
N SER A 59 -10.33 -5.40 -6.38
CA SER A 59 -10.04 -6.83 -6.47
C SER A 59 -11.24 -7.68 -6.08
N TRP A 60 -11.96 -7.32 -5.01
CA TRP A 60 -13.16 -8.05 -4.58
C TRP A 60 -14.29 -7.97 -5.59
N ILE A 61 -14.54 -6.78 -6.15
CA ILE A 61 -15.55 -6.60 -7.21
C ILE A 61 -15.21 -7.48 -8.42
N ALA A 62 -13.95 -7.52 -8.83
CA ALA A 62 -13.48 -8.37 -9.93
C ALA A 62 -13.63 -9.87 -9.62
N PHE A 63 -13.35 -10.26 -8.39
CA PHE A 63 -13.49 -11.64 -7.91
C PHE A 63 -14.95 -12.10 -7.95
N VAL A 64 -15.89 -11.27 -7.51
CA VAL A 64 -17.34 -11.54 -7.56
C VAL A 64 -17.83 -11.68 -9.01
N LYS A 65 -17.29 -10.86 -9.92
CA LYS A 65 -17.56 -10.96 -11.37
C LYS A 65 -16.90 -12.17 -12.05
N ARG A 66 -16.28 -13.08 -11.27
CA ARG A 66 -15.54 -14.27 -11.74
C ARG A 66 -14.33 -13.96 -12.63
N ASN A 67 -13.85 -12.71 -12.64
CA ASN A 67 -12.62 -12.33 -13.35
C ASN A 67 -11.41 -12.44 -12.40
N TYR A 68 -10.94 -13.68 -12.22
CA TYR A 68 -9.89 -13.98 -11.25
C TYR A 68 -8.49 -13.52 -11.65
N ASP A 69 -8.21 -13.43 -12.96
CA ASP A 69 -6.92 -12.93 -13.45
C ASP A 69 -6.79 -11.43 -13.16
N PHE A 70 -7.84 -10.65 -13.44
CA PHE A 70 -7.86 -9.23 -13.09
C PHE A 70 -7.85 -9.00 -11.58
N ALA A 71 -8.64 -9.76 -10.81
CA ALA A 71 -8.65 -9.66 -9.34
C ALA A 71 -7.25 -9.90 -8.75
N PHE A 72 -6.52 -10.90 -9.26
CA PHE A 72 -5.15 -11.18 -8.85
C PHE A 72 -4.18 -10.05 -9.24
N LYS A 73 -4.26 -9.53 -10.47
CA LYS A 73 -3.38 -8.43 -10.90
C LYS A 73 -3.60 -7.16 -10.06
N VAL A 74 -4.85 -6.84 -9.74
CA VAL A 74 -5.20 -5.68 -8.91
C VAL A 74 -4.69 -5.86 -7.48
N SER A 75 -4.79 -7.06 -6.90
CA SER A 75 -4.29 -7.31 -5.54
C SER A 75 -2.77 -7.23 -5.42
N LEU A 76 -2.03 -7.31 -6.53
CA LEU A 76 -0.57 -7.14 -6.56
C LEU A 76 -0.12 -5.68 -6.64
N VAL A 77 -1.01 -4.73 -6.97
CA VAL A 77 -0.67 -3.31 -7.13
C VAL A 77 0.05 -2.73 -5.90
N PRO A 78 -0.42 -2.93 -4.66
CA PRO A 78 0.29 -2.43 -3.48
C PRO A 78 1.68 -3.06 -3.30
N MET A 79 1.86 -4.30 -3.76
CA MET A 79 3.16 -4.98 -3.69
C MET A 79 4.18 -4.33 -4.63
N VAL A 80 3.73 -3.96 -5.84
CA VAL A 80 4.56 -3.25 -6.82
C VAL A 80 4.96 -1.88 -6.27
N ASP A 81 4.05 -1.16 -5.62
CA ASP A 81 4.33 0.13 -4.98
C ASP A 81 5.42 0.01 -3.90
N ILE A 82 5.32 -0.98 -3.02
CA ILE A 82 6.34 -1.28 -2.00
C ILE A 82 7.69 -1.59 -2.64
N LEU A 83 7.72 -2.42 -3.70
CA LEU A 83 8.96 -2.75 -4.41
C LEU A 83 9.62 -1.53 -5.04
N ILE A 84 8.83 -0.63 -5.66
CA ILE A 84 9.33 0.62 -6.22
C ILE A 84 9.91 1.52 -5.11
N MET A 85 9.22 1.64 -3.98
CA MET A 85 9.68 2.41 -2.83
C MET A 85 11.02 1.88 -2.28
N VAL A 86 11.14 0.56 -2.11
CA VAL A 86 12.40 -0.08 -1.68
C VAL A 86 13.51 0.18 -2.69
N PHE A 87 13.24 0.01 -3.98
CA PHE A 87 14.21 0.27 -5.04
C PHE A 87 14.71 1.72 -5.04
N LEU A 88 13.79 2.69 -4.97
CA LEU A 88 14.12 4.12 -4.90
C LEU A 88 14.96 4.43 -3.65
N PHE A 89 14.65 3.80 -2.52
CA PHE A 89 15.39 3.99 -1.28
C PHE A 89 16.82 3.45 -1.39
N THR A 90 17.01 2.25 -1.98
CA THR A 90 18.34 1.68 -2.22
C THR A 90 19.17 2.54 -3.16
N VAL A 91 18.60 2.99 -4.30
CA VAL A 91 19.31 3.87 -5.24
C VAL A 91 19.67 5.20 -4.59
N SER A 92 18.79 5.76 -3.77
CA SER A 92 19.05 7.02 -3.06
C SER A 92 20.15 6.90 -1.99
N TYR A 93 20.31 5.72 -1.38
CA TYR A 93 21.36 5.44 -0.41
C TYR A 93 22.75 5.36 -1.06
N GLU A 94 22.86 4.68 -2.20
CA GLU A 94 24.11 4.56 -2.97
C GLU A 94 24.61 5.89 -3.55
N LEU A 95 23.73 6.89 -3.68
CA LEU A 95 24.05 8.23 -4.18
C LEU A 95 24.54 9.20 -3.09
N LYS A 96 24.56 8.78 -1.81
CA LYS A 96 24.94 9.59 -0.65
C LYS A 96 26.34 9.23 -0.14
#